data_AF-A0A9D6YS59-F1
#
_entry.id   AF-A0A9D6YS59-F1
#
_cell.length_a   1.000
_cell.length_b   1.000
_cell.length_c   1.000
_cell.angle_alpha   90.00
_cell.angle_beta   90.00
_cell.angle_gamma   90.00
#
_symmetry.space_group_name_H-M   'P 1'
#
loop_
_entity.id
_entity.type
_entity.pdbx_description
1 polymer ?
#
loop_
_entity_poly.entity_id
_entity_poly.type
_entity_poly.pdbx_seq_one_letter_code
_entity_poly.pdbx_strand_id
1 'polypeptide(L)'
;MTEQRRPRPRAFRLEGDQTVTAKATPQIDDAGRPSIEVVEAEFDAFALEAAQLADGMTGDEAAVEAAQADGMLRRYVFSWGGVFLSALSGLMSLAFTLWIWGFVEDLFQRSALLGMVGLSLAGLAAVAALISITREFRAIGRQNRIVKLHAALAEAHASDDGKAARERVGELCKLYEDRPNTGRARALLNDYLKQIIDGRDLITLAERNLVAPLDEEARREIAGAAKRVSVVTAISPRALLDVLFVVGQAIVLMRKIAEIYGGKPGLLGFFKLARSVGAHLAITGGVAVGDSILQQALGHGIAARISAKLGEGVLNGLLTARVGLSAMAVCRPTPFIAEKQPGVRDVAPFLFGDKTKS
;
A
#
# COMPACT_ATOMS: atom_id res chain seq x y z
N MET A 1 56.16 30.82 -10.07
CA MET A 1 55.26 31.85 -10.63
C MET A 1 54.98 31.48 -12.08
N THR A 2 53.82 30.92 -12.35
CA THR A 2 53.37 30.50 -13.70
C THR A 2 51.98 31.07 -13.90
N GLU A 3 51.88 32.20 -14.60
CA GLU A 3 50.63 32.87 -14.93
C GLU A 3 49.92 32.17 -16.10
N GLN A 4 48.78 31.54 -15.85
CA GLN A 4 47.83 31.12 -16.89
C GLN A 4 46.99 32.33 -17.33
N ARG A 5 47.23 32.85 -18.54
CA ARG A 5 46.39 33.89 -19.16
C ARG A 5 44.99 33.33 -19.52
N ARG A 6 43.93 33.96 -19.00
CA ARG A 6 42.53 33.72 -19.43
C ARG A 6 42.30 34.19 -20.88
N PRO A 7 41.52 33.48 -21.70
CA PRO A 7 41.17 33.93 -23.04
C PRO A 7 40.11 35.05 -23.00
N ARG A 8 40.22 36.03 -23.90
CA ARG A 8 39.28 37.16 -24.04
C ARG A 8 37.93 36.71 -24.63
N PRO A 9 36.79 37.32 -24.24
CA PRO A 9 35.48 36.98 -24.78
C PRO A 9 35.33 37.40 -26.26
N ARG A 10 34.72 36.55 -27.09
CA ARG A 10 34.32 36.87 -28.46
C ARG A 10 32.90 37.45 -28.44
N ALA A 11 32.69 38.55 -29.15
CA ALA A 11 31.36 39.12 -29.39
C ALA A 11 30.63 38.31 -30.47
N PHE A 12 29.38 37.92 -30.19
CA PHE A 12 28.44 37.38 -31.18
C PHE A 12 27.69 38.53 -31.84
N ARG A 13 27.54 38.49 -33.16
CA ARG A 13 26.70 39.42 -33.94
C ARG A 13 25.33 38.76 -34.13
N LEU A 14 24.26 39.39 -33.67
CA LEU A 14 22.90 38.98 -33.97
C LEU A 14 22.59 39.43 -35.41
N GLU A 15 22.41 38.48 -36.32
CA GLU A 15 21.86 38.74 -37.65
C GLU A 15 20.34 38.97 -37.56
N GLY A 16 19.81 39.70 -38.55
CA GLY A 16 18.55 40.42 -38.50
C GLY A 16 17.28 39.59 -38.29
N ASP A 17 16.30 40.32 -37.75
CA ASP A 17 14.85 40.10 -37.77
C ASP A 17 14.25 39.00 -36.89
N GLN A 18 14.47 39.11 -35.58
CA GLN A 18 13.48 38.66 -34.59
C GLN A 18 13.16 39.83 -33.65
N THR A 19 12.09 40.55 -33.98
CA THR A 19 11.45 41.50 -33.08
C THR A 19 10.80 40.71 -31.94
N VAL A 20 11.41 40.72 -30.77
CA VAL A 20 10.75 40.34 -29.52
C VAL A 20 9.68 41.39 -29.26
N THR A 21 8.42 41.07 -29.55
CA THR A 21 7.29 41.90 -29.15
C THR A 21 7.22 41.89 -27.62
N ALA A 22 7.67 42.98 -27.03
CA ALA A 22 7.49 43.25 -25.61
C ALA A 22 5.99 43.25 -25.27
N LYS A 23 5.71 42.60 -24.14
CA LYS A 23 4.42 42.48 -23.47
C LYS A 23 3.73 43.84 -23.31
N ALA A 24 2.39 43.81 -23.35
CA ALA A 24 1.47 44.95 -23.39
C ALA A 24 1.80 46.10 -22.41
N THR A 25 1.53 47.32 -22.88
CA THR A 25 1.60 48.60 -22.16
C THR A 25 0.96 48.51 -20.76
N PRO A 26 1.60 49.05 -19.69
CA PRO A 26 0.98 49.12 -18.37
C PRO A 26 -0.24 50.04 -18.44
N GLN A 27 -1.40 49.56 -17.99
CA GLN A 27 -2.61 50.39 -17.89
C GLN A 27 -2.47 51.29 -16.66
N ILE A 28 -2.43 52.60 -16.91
CA ILE A 28 -2.22 53.64 -15.91
C ILE A 28 -3.60 54.10 -15.43
N ASP A 29 -3.78 54.29 -14.13
CA ASP A 29 -4.99 54.92 -13.59
C ASP A 29 -5.00 56.44 -13.87
N ASP A 30 -6.15 57.11 -13.72
CA ASP A 30 -6.32 58.55 -14.01
C ASP A 30 -5.42 59.49 -13.17
N ALA A 31 -4.63 58.94 -12.23
CA ALA A 31 -3.68 59.66 -11.38
C ALA A 31 -2.20 59.32 -11.66
N GLY A 32 -1.89 58.57 -12.73
CA GLY A 32 -0.52 58.39 -13.20
C GLY A 32 0.32 57.37 -12.44
N ARG A 33 -0.28 56.42 -11.71
CA ARG A 33 0.45 55.36 -10.98
C ARG A 33 0.33 54.01 -11.69
N PRO A 34 1.34 53.13 -11.58
CA PRO A 34 1.24 51.77 -12.11
C PRO A 34 0.17 51.00 -11.32
N SER A 35 -0.86 50.51 -12.01
CA SER A 35 -1.88 49.65 -11.40
C SER A 35 -1.25 48.33 -10.98
N ILE A 36 -1.22 48.08 -9.67
CA ILE A 36 -0.86 46.77 -9.12
C ILE A 36 -2.15 45.97 -9.07
N GLU A 37 -2.37 45.15 -10.10
CA GLU A 37 -3.38 44.10 -10.03
C GLU A 37 -2.84 43.03 -9.06
N VAL A 38 -3.26 43.13 -7.79
CA VAL A 38 -2.99 42.09 -6.79
C VAL A 38 -3.84 40.89 -7.18
N VAL A 39 -3.26 39.99 -7.97
CA VAL A 39 -3.78 38.63 -8.12
C VAL A 39 -3.57 37.95 -6.77
N GLU A 40 -4.60 37.94 -5.92
CA GLU A 40 -4.65 37.04 -4.78
C GLU A 40 -4.45 35.63 -5.30
N ALA A 41 -3.35 34.99 -4.91
CA ALA A 41 -3.15 33.57 -5.18
C ALA A 41 -4.31 32.83 -4.50
N GLU A 42 -5.19 32.22 -5.30
CA GLU A 42 -6.21 31.30 -4.83
C GLU A 42 -5.55 30.32 -3.85
N PHE A 43 -6.05 30.29 -2.62
CA PHE A 43 -5.54 29.45 -1.55
C PHE A 43 -5.80 28.00 -1.96
N ASP A 44 -4.79 27.31 -2.51
CA ASP A 44 -4.86 25.90 -2.88
C ASP A 44 -4.83 25.03 -1.62
N ALA A 45 -5.99 25.01 -0.94
CA ALA A 45 -6.24 24.24 0.27
C ALA A 45 -5.96 22.74 0.04
N PHE A 46 -6.12 22.25 -1.20
CA PHE A 46 -5.89 20.85 -1.55
C PHE A 46 -4.42 20.49 -1.66
N ALA A 47 -3.57 21.39 -2.18
CA ALA A 47 -2.13 21.19 -2.17
C ALA A 47 -1.53 21.23 -0.74
N LEU A 48 -2.12 22.05 0.13
CA LEU A 48 -1.75 22.12 1.55
C LEU A 48 -2.24 20.91 2.34
N GLU A 49 -3.47 20.45 2.12
CA GLU A 49 -4.03 19.23 2.73
C GLU A 49 -3.25 17.99 2.23
N ALA A 50 -2.93 17.91 0.95
CA ALA A 50 -2.02 16.89 0.38
C ALA A 50 -0.62 16.94 1.00
N ALA A 51 -0.08 18.14 1.27
CA ALA A 51 1.22 18.32 1.91
C ALA A 51 1.20 17.95 3.40
N GLN A 52 0.14 18.28 4.13
CA GLN A 52 -0.07 17.90 5.54
C GLN A 52 -0.31 16.39 5.68
N LEU A 53 -0.99 15.77 4.72
CA LEU A 53 -1.14 14.31 4.61
C LEU A 53 0.20 13.60 4.33
N ALA A 54 1.17 14.27 3.69
CA ALA A 54 2.50 13.72 3.43
C ALA A 54 3.44 13.79 4.66
N ASP A 55 3.18 14.68 5.61
CA ASP A 55 4.10 15.00 6.72
C ASP A 55 3.84 14.17 8.00
N GLY A 56 2.67 13.54 8.13
CA GLY A 56 2.28 12.70 9.29
C GLY A 56 3.00 11.33 9.40
N MET A 57 4.17 11.16 8.77
CA MET A 57 4.87 9.88 8.59
C MET A 57 5.92 9.56 9.67
N THR A 58 5.83 10.14 10.87
CA THR A 58 6.83 9.98 11.94
C THR A 58 6.26 9.34 13.22
N GLY A 59 5.38 8.34 13.08
CA GLY A 59 4.80 7.61 14.21
C GLY A 59 5.53 6.30 14.51
N ASP A 60 6.08 6.18 15.72
CA ASP A 60 6.91 5.07 16.23
C ASP A 60 6.35 3.66 15.97
N GLU A 61 7.18 2.81 15.36
CA GLU A 61 6.96 1.38 15.07
C GLU A 61 6.56 0.56 16.33
N ALA A 62 6.96 1.02 17.52
CA ALA A 62 6.67 0.38 18.80
C ALA A 62 5.17 0.36 19.18
N ALA A 63 4.39 1.35 18.74
CA ALA A 63 2.94 1.40 19.00
C ALA A 63 2.17 0.38 18.14
N VAL A 64 2.70 0.06 16.95
CA VAL A 64 2.13 -0.90 16.00
C VAL A 64 2.27 -2.34 16.52
N GLU A 65 3.41 -2.65 17.14
CA GLU A 65 3.67 -3.96 17.74
C GLU A 65 2.81 -4.21 18.98
N ALA A 66 2.64 -3.20 19.84
CA ALA A 66 1.79 -3.28 21.03
C ALA A 66 0.28 -3.45 20.71
N ALA A 67 -0.22 -2.76 19.68
CA ALA A 67 -1.62 -2.89 19.25
C ALA A 67 -1.92 -4.20 18.48
N GLN A 68 -0.90 -4.83 17.89
CA GLN A 68 -1.03 -6.11 17.19
C GLN A 68 -0.83 -7.33 18.10
N ALA A 69 -0.08 -7.19 19.19
CA ALA A 69 0.18 -8.25 20.18
C ALA A 69 -1.03 -8.55 21.08
N ASP A 70 -1.99 -7.63 21.23
CA ASP A 70 -3.14 -7.85 22.10
C ASP A 70 -4.18 -8.79 21.43
N GLY A 71 -4.23 -10.02 21.94
CA GLY A 71 -5.02 -11.13 21.41
C GLY A 71 -6.52 -10.95 21.59
N MET A 72 -7.14 -10.18 20.69
CA MET A 72 -8.58 -9.87 20.69
C MET A 72 -9.50 -11.10 20.61
N LEU A 73 -9.00 -12.26 20.13
CA LEU A 73 -9.74 -13.52 20.13
C LEU A 73 -10.12 -13.96 21.55
N ARG A 74 -9.26 -13.74 22.54
CA ARG A 74 -9.57 -14.05 23.94
C ARG A 74 -10.67 -13.13 24.49
N ARG A 75 -10.74 -11.89 24.02
CA ARG A 75 -11.77 -10.91 24.43
C ARG A 75 -13.11 -11.17 23.74
N TYR A 76 -13.08 -11.63 22.48
CA TYR A 76 -14.28 -11.90 21.70
C TYR A 76 -14.96 -13.21 22.12
N VAL A 77 -14.20 -14.29 22.31
CA VAL A 77 -14.73 -15.63 22.69
C VAL A 77 -15.38 -15.62 24.08
N PHE A 78 -14.97 -14.70 24.96
CA PHE A 78 -15.58 -14.48 26.28
C PHE A 78 -16.54 -13.27 26.33
N SER A 79 -16.86 -12.64 25.20
CA SER A 79 -17.91 -11.62 25.12
C SER A 79 -19.26 -12.26 24.80
N TRP A 80 -20.35 -11.67 25.30
CA TRP A 80 -21.72 -12.06 24.93
C TRP A 80 -21.95 -12.07 23.40
N GLY A 81 -21.29 -11.16 22.67
CA GLY A 81 -21.31 -11.14 21.20
C GLY A 81 -20.64 -12.36 20.57
N GLY A 82 -19.51 -12.84 21.12
CA GLY A 82 -18.85 -14.05 20.65
C GLY A 82 -19.61 -15.33 20.98
N VAL A 83 -20.29 -15.39 22.14
CA VAL A 83 -21.20 -16.50 22.47
C VAL A 83 -22.37 -16.53 21.49
N PHE A 84 -23.00 -15.39 21.21
CA PHE A 84 -24.06 -15.30 20.20
C PHE A 84 -23.59 -15.73 18.81
N LEU A 85 -22.44 -15.21 18.34
CA LEU A 85 -21.89 -15.56 17.03
C LEU A 85 -21.53 -17.05 16.92
N SER A 86 -20.92 -17.61 17.97
CA SER A 86 -20.55 -19.02 17.98
C SER A 86 -21.78 -19.93 17.96
N ALA A 87 -22.80 -19.63 18.77
CA ALA A 87 -24.08 -20.33 18.76
C ALA A 87 -24.79 -20.23 17.40
N LEU A 88 -24.84 -19.04 16.81
CA LEU A 88 -25.43 -18.81 15.49
C LEU A 88 -24.67 -19.59 14.40
N SER A 89 -23.34 -19.58 14.42
CA SER A 89 -22.53 -20.33 13.45
C SER A 89 -22.71 -21.84 13.61
N GLY A 90 -22.83 -22.33 14.84
CA GLY A 90 -23.08 -23.74 15.14
C GLY A 90 -24.45 -24.18 14.62
N LEU A 91 -25.50 -23.38 14.86
CA LEU A 91 -26.84 -23.66 14.37
C LEU A 91 -26.91 -23.64 12.83
N MET A 92 -26.24 -22.67 12.19
CA MET A 92 -26.10 -22.64 10.72
C MET A 92 -25.34 -23.83 10.16
N SER A 93 -24.26 -24.27 10.82
CA SER A 93 -23.50 -25.46 10.41
C SER A 93 -24.34 -26.73 10.52
N LEU A 94 -25.12 -26.90 11.59
CA LEU A 94 -26.04 -28.01 11.75
C LEU A 94 -27.16 -27.99 10.69
N ALA A 95 -27.80 -26.83 10.49
CA ALA A 95 -28.85 -26.67 9.50
C ALA A 95 -28.34 -26.99 8.08
N PHE A 96 -27.16 -26.50 7.72
CA PHE A 96 -26.54 -26.78 6.43
C PHE A 96 -26.19 -28.27 6.25
N THR A 97 -25.67 -28.91 7.30
CA THR A 97 -25.36 -30.35 7.28
C THR A 97 -26.61 -31.19 7.07
N LEU A 98 -27.68 -30.90 7.81
CA LEU A 98 -28.96 -31.57 7.66
C LEU A 98 -29.58 -31.32 6.28
N TRP A 99 -29.46 -30.11 5.74
CA TRP A 99 -29.95 -29.76 4.41
C TRP A 99 -29.25 -30.56 3.31
N ILE A 100 -27.92 -30.69 3.35
CA ILE A 100 -27.18 -31.52 2.38
C ILE A 100 -27.59 -32.99 2.50
N TRP A 101 -27.66 -33.50 3.74
CA TRP A 101 -28.01 -34.90 3.96
C TRP A 101 -29.42 -35.22 3.46
N GLY A 102 -30.39 -34.37 3.79
CA GLY A 102 -31.77 -34.50 3.31
C GLY A 102 -31.87 -34.39 1.79
N PHE A 103 -31.13 -33.47 1.16
CA PHE A 103 -31.12 -33.34 -0.29
C PHE A 103 -30.64 -34.62 -1.01
N VAL A 104 -29.59 -35.28 -0.48
CA VAL A 104 -29.08 -36.54 -1.04
C VAL A 104 -30.09 -37.66 -0.83
N GLU A 105 -30.71 -37.76 0.35
CA GLU A 105 -31.77 -38.73 0.63
C GLU A 105 -32.96 -38.55 -0.32
N ASP A 106 -33.44 -37.31 -0.51
CA ASP A 106 -34.52 -36.98 -1.44
C ASP A 106 -34.22 -37.38 -2.89
N LEU A 107 -32.95 -37.29 -3.31
CA LEU A 107 -32.51 -37.76 -4.63
C LEU A 107 -32.60 -39.28 -4.75
N PHE A 108 -32.22 -40.03 -3.70
CA PHE A 108 -32.35 -41.49 -3.66
C PHE A 108 -33.81 -41.93 -3.70
N GLN A 109 -34.71 -41.23 -3.01
CA GLN A 109 -36.15 -41.51 -3.03
C GLN A 109 -36.78 -41.32 -4.42
N ARG A 110 -36.22 -40.42 -5.24
CA ARG A 110 -36.69 -40.19 -6.62
C ARG A 110 -36.11 -41.19 -7.62
N SER A 111 -34.81 -41.47 -7.54
CA SER A 111 -34.17 -42.56 -8.30
C SER A 111 -32.79 -42.89 -7.74
N ALA A 112 -32.41 -44.17 -7.81
CA ALA A 112 -31.08 -44.62 -7.37
C ALA A 112 -29.93 -43.95 -8.14
N LEU A 113 -30.11 -43.69 -9.44
CA LEU A 113 -29.07 -43.05 -10.26
C LEU A 113 -28.86 -41.59 -9.86
N LEU A 114 -29.94 -40.82 -9.64
CA LEU A 114 -29.84 -39.44 -9.14
C LEU A 114 -29.20 -39.36 -7.75
N GLY A 115 -29.54 -40.29 -6.85
CA GLY A 115 -28.93 -40.40 -5.53
C GLY A 115 -27.41 -40.63 -5.60
N MET A 116 -26.96 -41.57 -6.44
CA MET A 116 -25.52 -41.84 -6.63
C MET A 116 -24.78 -40.63 -7.21
N VAL A 117 -25.37 -39.94 -8.20
CA VAL A 117 -24.80 -38.70 -8.75
C VAL A 117 -24.72 -37.62 -7.67
N GLY A 118 -25.81 -37.39 -6.93
CA GLY A 118 -25.84 -36.42 -5.83
C GLY A 118 -24.81 -36.70 -4.75
N LEU A 119 -24.68 -37.96 -4.30
CA LEU A 119 -23.71 -38.39 -3.31
C LEU A 119 -22.27 -38.19 -3.81
N SER A 120 -21.98 -38.53 -5.08
CA SER A 120 -20.66 -38.33 -5.67
C SER A 120 -20.27 -36.85 -5.75
N LEU A 121 -21.21 -35.98 -6.16
CA LEU A 121 -21.01 -34.53 -6.21
C LEU A 121 -20.83 -33.93 -4.81
N ALA A 122 -21.63 -34.37 -3.83
CA ALA A 122 -21.48 -33.95 -2.43
C ALA A 122 -20.11 -34.36 -1.86
N GLY A 123 -19.66 -35.60 -2.15
CA GLY A 123 -18.34 -36.08 -1.76
C GLY A 123 -17.20 -35.26 -2.40
N LEU A 124 -17.28 -34.98 -3.70
CA LEU A 124 -16.31 -34.12 -4.39
C LEU A 124 -16.29 -32.69 -3.82
N ALA A 125 -17.46 -32.11 -3.55
CA ALA A 125 -17.58 -30.80 -2.93
C ALA A 125 -16.94 -30.77 -1.53
N ALA A 126 -17.14 -31.82 -0.72
CA ALA A 126 -16.53 -31.94 0.60
C ALA A 126 -15.00 -32.02 0.53
N VAL A 127 -14.45 -32.81 -0.40
CA VAL A 127 -13.00 -32.89 -0.63
C VAL A 127 -12.44 -31.55 -1.09
N ALA A 128 -13.10 -30.88 -2.03
CA ALA A 128 -12.68 -29.56 -2.51
C ALA A 128 -12.71 -28.49 -1.40
N ALA A 129 -13.73 -28.53 -0.53
CA ALA A 129 -13.82 -27.67 0.64
C ALA A 129 -12.67 -27.93 1.62
N LEU A 130 -12.36 -29.19 1.92
CA LEU A 130 -11.25 -29.57 2.81
C LEU A 130 -9.90 -29.10 2.25
N ILE A 131 -9.65 -29.27 0.94
CA ILE A 131 -8.44 -28.77 0.28
C ILE A 131 -8.36 -27.24 0.39
N SER A 132 -9.47 -26.54 0.16
CA SER A 132 -9.51 -25.07 0.25
C SER A 132 -9.24 -24.57 1.67
N ILE A 133 -9.84 -25.20 2.69
CA ILE A 133 -9.62 -24.88 4.11
C ILE A 133 -8.17 -25.11 4.51
N THR A 134 -7.59 -26.27 4.15
CA THR A 134 -6.18 -26.57 4.48
C THR A 134 -5.20 -25.64 3.77
N ARG A 135 -5.52 -25.19 2.55
CA ARG A 135 -4.73 -24.15 1.85
C ARG A 135 -4.82 -22.80 2.55
N GLU A 136 -6.00 -22.41 3.03
CA GLU A 136 -6.19 -21.16 3.77
C GLU A 136 -5.40 -21.16 5.09
N PHE A 137 -5.46 -22.25 5.86
CA PHE A 137 -4.68 -22.37 7.10
C PHE A 137 -3.17 -22.27 6.87
N ARG A 138 -2.66 -22.87 5.79
CA ARG A 138 -1.25 -22.73 5.39
C ARG A 138 -0.91 -21.28 5.01
N ALA A 139 -1.80 -20.58 4.32
CA ALA A 139 -1.61 -19.17 3.95
C ALA A 139 -1.53 -18.28 5.21
N ILE A 140 -2.41 -18.49 6.19
CA ILE A 140 -2.40 -17.78 7.47
C ILE A 140 -1.11 -18.09 8.26
N GLY A 141 -0.70 -19.36 8.30
CA GLY A 141 0.54 -19.78 8.96
C GLY A 141 1.78 -19.07 8.40
N ARG A 142 1.88 -18.95 7.07
CA ARG A 142 2.99 -18.21 6.43
C ARG A 142 2.98 -16.73 6.80
N GLN A 143 1.81 -16.09 6.86
CA GLN A 143 1.72 -14.68 7.25
C GLN A 143 2.16 -14.44 8.70
N ASN A 144 1.79 -15.34 9.63
CA ASN A 144 2.28 -15.26 11.02
C ASN A 144 3.80 -15.46 11.11
N ARG A 145 4.37 -16.30 10.23
CA ARG A 145 5.83 -16.48 10.16
C ARG A 145 6.55 -15.21 9.73
N ILE A 146 6.00 -14.48 8.75
CA ILE A 146 6.54 -13.19 8.29
C ILE A 146 6.55 -12.16 9.44
N VAL A 147 5.45 -12.05 10.19
CA VAL A 147 5.36 -11.12 11.34
C VAL A 147 6.38 -11.48 12.43
N LYS A 148 6.51 -12.76 12.78
CA LYS A 148 7.52 -13.21 13.74
C LYS A 148 8.95 -12.97 13.25
N LEU A 149 9.19 -13.14 11.95
CA LEU A 149 10.49 -12.92 11.35
C LEU A 149 10.88 -11.43 11.38
N HIS A 150 9.93 -10.54 11.12
CA HIS A 150 10.14 -9.09 11.23
C HIS A 150 10.61 -8.70 12.63
N ALA A 151 9.84 -9.06 13.67
CA ALA A 151 10.19 -8.75 15.06
C ALA A 151 11.52 -9.41 15.47
N ALA A 152 11.76 -10.66 15.06
CA ALA A 152 13.00 -11.34 15.39
C ALA A 152 14.24 -10.75 14.69
N LEU A 153 14.09 -10.18 13.49
CA LEU A 153 15.17 -9.47 12.80
C LEU A 153 15.43 -8.10 13.44
N ALA A 154 14.38 -7.39 13.87
CA ALA A 154 14.53 -6.15 14.61
C ALA A 154 15.29 -6.36 15.94
N GLU A 155 14.91 -7.40 16.69
CA GLU A 155 15.56 -7.76 17.95
C GLU A 155 17.02 -8.20 17.74
N ALA A 156 17.28 -9.05 16.74
CA ALA A 156 18.64 -9.49 16.40
C ALA A 156 19.53 -8.32 15.95
N HIS A 157 18.95 -7.31 15.30
CA HIS A 157 19.68 -6.09 14.94
C HIS A 157 19.96 -5.21 16.16
N ALA A 158 18.98 -5.04 17.05
CA ALA A 158 19.13 -4.24 18.27
C ALA A 158 20.18 -4.81 19.23
N SER A 159 20.20 -6.14 19.38
CA SER A 159 21.12 -6.89 20.26
C SER A 159 22.49 -7.21 19.64
N ASP A 160 22.66 -7.01 18.33
CA ASP A 160 23.86 -7.38 17.55
C ASP A 160 24.27 -8.87 17.69
N ASP A 161 23.29 -9.75 17.88
CA ASP A 161 23.55 -11.19 18.00
C ASP A 161 23.78 -11.81 16.62
N GLY A 162 25.05 -12.06 16.29
CA GLY A 162 25.44 -12.69 15.03
C GLY A 162 24.88 -14.12 14.82
N LYS A 163 24.62 -14.89 15.88
CA LYS A 163 24.03 -16.23 15.74
C LYS A 163 22.55 -16.12 15.41
N ALA A 164 21.81 -15.28 16.13
CA ALA A 164 20.41 -15.00 15.84
C ALA A 164 20.25 -14.41 14.43
N ALA A 165 21.09 -13.44 14.05
CA ALA A 165 21.07 -12.83 12.72
C ALA A 165 21.23 -13.86 11.60
N ARG A 166 22.19 -14.80 11.72
CA ARG A 166 22.37 -15.88 10.72
C ARG A 166 21.17 -16.80 10.60
N GLU A 167 20.57 -17.18 11.73
CA GLU A 167 19.36 -18.01 11.73
C GLU A 167 18.21 -17.29 11.02
N ARG A 168 17.94 -16.02 11.39
CA ARG A 168 16.84 -15.23 10.83
C ARG A 168 17.04 -14.88 9.36
N VAL A 169 18.25 -14.53 8.94
CA VAL A 169 18.56 -14.30 7.51
C VAL A 169 18.43 -15.60 6.71
N GLY A 170 18.78 -16.75 7.30
CA GLY A 170 18.50 -18.06 6.71
C GLY A 170 17.00 -18.35 6.56
N GLU A 171 16.20 -18.01 7.57
CA GLU A 171 14.73 -18.09 7.48
C GLU A 171 14.14 -17.17 6.41
N LEU A 172 14.69 -15.95 6.27
CA LEU A 172 14.34 -15.01 5.22
C LEU A 172 14.65 -15.56 3.82
N CYS A 173 15.81 -16.22 3.64
CA CYS A 173 16.15 -16.87 2.38
C CYS A 173 15.18 -18.03 2.06
N LYS A 174 14.78 -18.82 3.07
CA LYS A 174 13.78 -19.89 2.91
C LYS A 174 12.39 -19.35 2.57
N LEU A 175 12.01 -18.18 3.08
CA LEU A 175 10.72 -17.54 2.76
C LEU A 175 10.57 -17.31 1.24
N TYR A 176 11.67 -17.01 0.57
CA TYR A 176 11.71 -16.70 -0.87
C TYR A 176 12.26 -17.85 -1.73
N GLU A 177 12.30 -19.08 -1.20
CA GLU A 177 12.89 -20.24 -1.91
C GLU A 177 12.19 -20.54 -3.24
N ASP A 178 10.85 -20.48 -3.24
CA ASP A 178 10.00 -20.74 -4.39
C ASP A 178 10.04 -19.63 -5.46
N ARG A 179 10.75 -18.51 -5.24
CA ARG A 179 10.78 -17.36 -6.16
C ARG A 179 12.09 -17.39 -6.96
N PRO A 180 12.04 -17.63 -8.29
CA PRO A 180 13.24 -17.67 -9.13
C PRO A 180 13.99 -16.33 -9.15
N ASN A 181 13.25 -15.22 -9.16
CA ASN A 181 13.81 -13.86 -9.26
C ASN A 181 14.73 -13.49 -8.09
N THR A 182 14.58 -14.13 -6.92
CA THR A 182 15.43 -13.89 -5.74
C THR A 182 16.64 -14.82 -5.67
N GLY A 183 16.79 -15.77 -6.61
CA GLY A 183 17.81 -16.81 -6.54
C GLY A 183 19.24 -16.27 -6.42
N ARG A 184 19.57 -15.22 -7.19
CA ARG A 184 20.90 -14.58 -7.14
C ARG A 184 21.17 -13.91 -5.79
N ALA A 185 20.21 -13.14 -5.28
CA ALA A 185 20.32 -12.48 -3.99
C ALA A 185 20.43 -13.48 -2.83
N ARG A 186 19.65 -14.57 -2.88
CA ARG A 186 19.73 -15.68 -1.91
C ARG A 186 21.06 -16.41 -1.97
N ALA A 187 21.60 -16.66 -3.15
CA ALA A 187 22.92 -17.28 -3.29
C ALA A 187 24.01 -16.43 -2.63
N LEU A 188 24.00 -15.12 -2.90
CA LEU A 188 24.92 -14.17 -2.27
C LEU A 188 24.79 -14.16 -0.75
N LEU A 189 23.56 -14.13 -0.23
CA LEU A 189 23.31 -14.17 1.21
C LEU A 189 23.76 -15.49 1.85
N ASN A 190 23.54 -16.62 1.17
CA ASN A 190 24.03 -17.92 1.63
C ASN A 190 25.56 -17.98 1.73
N ASP A 191 26.28 -17.19 0.93
CA ASP A 191 27.72 -17.05 1.06
C ASP A 191 28.11 -16.12 2.22
N TYR A 192 27.39 -15.02 2.43
CA TYR A 192 27.57 -14.17 3.63
C TYR A 192 27.30 -14.92 4.93
N LEU A 193 26.33 -15.84 4.95
CA LEU A 193 26.04 -16.68 6.12
C LEU A 193 27.23 -17.57 6.55
N LYS A 194 28.18 -17.85 5.65
CA LYS A 194 29.39 -18.63 5.94
C LYS A 194 30.58 -17.77 6.39
N GLN A 195 30.48 -16.45 6.25
CA GLN A 195 31.53 -15.50 6.58
C GLN A 195 31.36 -14.98 8.02
N ILE A 196 32.45 -14.45 8.57
CA ILE A 196 32.44 -13.78 9.87
C ILE A 196 32.00 -12.34 9.64
N ILE A 197 30.69 -12.09 9.78
CA ILE A 197 30.05 -10.79 9.66
C ILE A 197 29.24 -10.54 10.93
N ASP A 198 29.23 -9.30 11.42
CA ASP A 198 28.47 -8.88 12.60
C ASP A 198 26.95 -8.97 12.35
N GLY A 199 26.18 -9.13 13.42
CA GLY A 199 24.73 -9.38 13.32
C GLY A 199 24.00 -8.24 12.62
N ARG A 200 24.31 -6.99 13.01
CA ARG A 200 23.74 -5.79 12.39
C ARG A 200 24.03 -5.69 10.89
N ASP A 201 25.28 -5.93 10.51
CA ASP A 201 25.75 -5.81 9.12
C ASP A 201 25.15 -6.91 8.25
N LEU A 202 25.04 -8.13 8.76
CA LEU A 202 24.42 -9.24 8.04
C LEU A 202 22.95 -8.97 7.73
N ILE A 203 22.20 -8.39 8.67
CA ILE A 203 20.80 -8.00 8.47
C ILE A 203 20.69 -6.85 7.47
N THR A 204 21.57 -5.85 7.57
CA THR A 204 21.66 -4.72 6.63
C THR A 204 21.95 -5.19 5.20
N LEU A 205 22.87 -6.16 5.05
CA LEU A 205 23.17 -6.79 3.76
C LEU A 205 21.98 -7.60 3.23
N ALA A 206 21.26 -8.31 4.09
CA ALA A 206 20.04 -9.03 3.71
C ALA A 206 18.96 -8.09 3.19
N GLU A 207 18.71 -6.99 3.89
CA GLU A 207 17.76 -5.98 3.47
C GLU A 207 18.11 -5.39 2.10
N ARG A 208 19.35 -4.91 1.91
CA ARG A 208 19.77 -4.28 0.65
C ARG A 208 19.78 -5.22 -0.55
N ASN A 209 20.23 -6.46 -0.37
CA ASN A 209 20.42 -7.37 -1.49
C ASN A 209 19.15 -8.15 -1.85
N LEU A 210 18.29 -8.46 -0.86
CA LEU A 210 17.13 -9.32 -1.08
C LEU A 210 15.80 -8.56 -1.04
N VAL A 211 15.65 -7.59 -0.13
CA VAL A 211 14.37 -6.90 0.10
C VAL A 211 14.25 -5.61 -0.72
N ALA A 212 15.31 -4.82 -0.83
CA ALA A 212 15.26 -3.55 -1.57
C ALA A 212 14.80 -3.67 -3.05
N PRO A 213 15.16 -4.73 -3.81
CA PRO A 213 14.59 -4.95 -5.14
C PRO A 213 13.07 -5.24 -5.14
N LEU A 214 12.56 -5.87 -4.07
CA LEU A 214 11.13 -6.11 -3.86
C LEU A 214 10.42 -4.82 -3.43
N ASP A 215 11.06 -4.00 -2.61
CA ASP A 215 10.56 -2.68 -2.23
C ASP A 215 10.33 -1.82 -3.47
N GLU A 216 11.24 -1.85 -4.45
CA GLU A 216 11.11 -1.16 -5.73
C GLU A 216 9.93 -1.68 -6.58
N GLU A 217 9.73 -3.00 -6.63
CA GLU A 217 8.56 -3.60 -7.30
C GLU A 217 7.25 -3.12 -6.67
N ALA A 218 7.19 -3.10 -5.33
CA ALA A 218 6.02 -2.62 -4.61
C ALA A 218 5.79 -1.11 -4.81
N ARG A 219 6.84 -0.29 -4.81
CA ARG A 219 6.75 1.15 -5.10
C ARG A 219 6.11 1.41 -6.47
N ARG A 220 6.48 0.64 -7.50
CA ARG A 220 5.91 0.77 -8.85
C ARG A 220 4.43 0.40 -8.91
N GLU A 221 4.02 -0.65 -8.20
CA GLU A 221 2.60 -1.03 -8.13
C GLU A 221 1.77 0.01 -7.39
N ILE A 222 2.30 0.59 -6.31
CA ILE A 222 1.66 1.70 -5.58
C ILE A 222 1.50 2.92 -6.48
N ALA A 223 2.57 3.35 -7.15
CA ALA A 223 2.56 4.47 -8.09
C ALA A 223 1.52 4.24 -9.21
N GLY A 224 1.52 3.04 -9.80
CA GLY A 224 0.58 2.66 -10.85
C GLY A 224 -0.88 2.67 -10.38
N ALA A 225 -1.16 2.16 -9.18
CA ALA A 225 -2.51 2.18 -8.61
C ALA A 225 -2.98 3.60 -8.29
N ALA A 226 -2.13 4.41 -7.64
CA ALA A 226 -2.42 5.81 -7.35
C ALA A 226 -2.71 6.62 -8.63
N LYS A 227 -1.93 6.41 -9.69
CA LYS A 227 -2.15 7.03 -10.99
C LYS A 227 -3.48 6.60 -11.62
N ARG A 228 -3.80 5.30 -11.62
CA ARG A 228 -5.07 4.78 -12.16
C ARG A 228 -6.27 5.35 -11.41
N VAL A 229 -6.23 5.34 -10.07
CA VAL A 229 -7.30 5.88 -9.23
C VAL A 229 -7.47 7.38 -9.49
N SER A 230 -6.38 8.14 -9.49
CA SER A 230 -6.43 9.58 -9.70
C SER A 230 -7.05 9.97 -11.05
N VAL A 231 -6.66 9.30 -12.13
CA VAL A 231 -7.21 9.53 -13.47
C VAL A 231 -8.68 9.11 -13.54
N VAL A 232 -9.05 7.96 -12.97
CA VAL A 232 -10.44 7.47 -13.03
C VAL A 232 -11.38 8.37 -12.23
N THR A 233 -10.97 8.80 -11.04
CA THR A 233 -11.76 9.74 -10.23
C THR A 233 -11.95 11.09 -10.93
N ALA A 234 -10.88 11.64 -11.52
CA ALA A 234 -10.95 12.94 -12.21
C ALA A 234 -11.90 12.94 -13.42
N ILE A 235 -12.05 11.78 -14.08
CA ILE A 235 -12.87 11.63 -15.30
C ILE A 235 -14.27 11.04 -14.96
N SER A 236 -14.48 10.49 -13.77
CA SER A 236 -15.70 9.73 -13.46
C SER A 236 -16.94 10.62 -13.40
N PRO A 237 -17.97 10.36 -14.23
CA PRO A 237 -19.22 11.09 -14.19
C PRO A 237 -20.16 10.61 -13.07
N ARG A 238 -19.87 9.47 -12.43
CA ARG A 238 -20.73 8.84 -11.40
C ARG A 238 -19.93 8.57 -10.13
N ALA A 239 -20.28 9.27 -9.05
CA ALA A 239 -19.65 9.15 -7.73
C ALA A 239 -19.62 7.70 -7.20
N LEU A 240 -20.69 6.92 -7.39
CA LEU A 240 -20.75 5.53 -6.91
C LEU A 240 -19.75 4.60 -7.63
N LEU A 241 -19.61 4.76 -8.94
CA LEU A 241 -18.70 3.91 -9.73
C LEU A 241 -17.23 4.22 -9.39
N ASP A 242 -16.94 5.48 -9.08
CA ASP A 242 -15.61 5.89 -8.63
C ASP A 242 -15.25 5.22 -7.29
N VAL A 243 -16.09 5.35 -6.28
CA VAL A 243 -15.86 4.73 -4.96
C VAL A 243 -15.66 3.20 -5.09
N LEU A 244 -16.50 2.53 -5.88
CA LEU A 244 -16.35 1.09 -6.13
C LEU A 244 -15.04 0.76 -6.84
N PHE A 245 -14.61 1.58 -7.80
CA PHE A 245 -13.33 1.39 -8.47
C PHE A 245 -12.15 1.59 -7.53
N VAL A 246 -12.17 2.64 -6.70
CA VAL A 246 -11.12 2.91 -5.71
C VAL A 246 -11.00 1.76 -4.71
N VAL A 247 -12.13 1.28 -4.16
CA VAL A 247 -12.14 0.13 -3.25
C VAL A 247 -11.62 -1.13 -3.96
N GLY A 248 -12.07 -1.39 -5.18
CA GLY A 248 -11.59 -2.51 -5.99
C GLY A 248 -10.07 -2.44 -6.26
N GLN A 249 -9.55 -1.27 -6.62
CA GLN A 249 -8.12 -1.06 -6.82
C GLN A 249 -7.33 -1.21 -5.51
N ALA A 250 -7.85 -0.73 -4.38
CA ALA A 250 -7.21 -0.91 -3.07
C ALA A 250 -7.10 -2.39 -2.70
N ILE A 251 -8.14 -3.19 -2.94
CA ILE A 251 -8.13 -4.65 -2.74
C ILE A 251 -7.05 -5.31 -3.62
N VAL A 252 -7.02 -4.98 -4.92
CA VAL A 252 -6.04 -5.55 -5.86
C VAL A 252 -4.62 -5.14 -5.46
N LEU A 253 -4.40 -3.87 -5.12
CA LEU A 253 -3.09 -3.35 -4.71
C LEU A 253 -2.57 -4.06 -3.45
N MET A 254 -3.40 -4.18 -2.40
CA MET A 254 -3.02 -4.88 -1.18
C MET A 254 -2.63 -6.34 -1.44
N ARG A 255 -3.37 -7.05 -2.31
CA ARG A 255 -3.04 -8.42 -2.69
C ARG A 255 -1.70 -8.51 -3.41
N LYS A 256 -1.46 -7.62 -4.39
CA LYS A 256 -0.19 -7.55 -5.11
C LYS A 256 0.99 -7.26 -4.17
N ILE A 257 0.85 -6.29 -3.27
CA ILE A 257 1.91 -5.95 -2.30
C ILE A 257 2.20 -7.14 -1.38
N ALA A 258 1.17 -7.81 -0.88
CA ALA A 258 1.37 -9.02 -0.09
C ALA A 258 2.10 -10.11 -0.89
N GLU A 259 1.76 -10.30 -2.17
CA GLU A 259 2.43 -11.25 -3.07
C GLU A 259 3.89 -10.90 -3.37
N ILE A 260 4.24 -9.62 -3.47
CA ILE A 260 5.62 -9.15 -3.65
C ILE A 260 6.48 -9.59 -2.46
N TYR A 261 6.00 -9.40 -1.23
CA TYR A 261 6.72 -9.78 -0.01
C TYR A 261 6.58 -11.26 0.41
N GLY A 262 6.11 -12.13 -0.49
CA GLY A 262 6.02 -13.58 -0.24
C GLY A 262 4.76 -14.02 0.53
N GLY A 263 3.83 -13.09 0.78
CA GLY A 263 2.44 -13.42 1.12
C GLY A 263 1.71 -14.05 -0.07
N LYS A 264 0.60 -14.74 0.22
CA LYS A 264 -0.42 -15.15 -0.77
C LYS A 264 -1.72 -15.13 0.02
N PRO A 265 -2.28 -13.93 0.26
CA PRO A 265 -3.44 -13.79 1.12
C PRO A 265 -4.60 -14.56 0.48
N GLY A 266 -5.08 -15.57 1.19
CA GLY A 266 -6.38 -16.16 0.93
C GLY A 266 -7.49 -15.23 1.43
N LEU A 267 -8.72 -15.72 1.55
CA LEU A 267 -9.85 -14.86 1.95
C LEU A 267 -9.66 -14.30 3.37
N LEU A 268 -9.35 -15.18 4.32
CA LEU A 268 -9.17 -14.81 5.73
C LEU A 268 -7.86 -14.04 5.94
N GLY A 269 -6.79 -14.47 5.25
CA GLY A 269 -5.51 -13.76 5.24
C GLY A 269 -5.65 -12.32 4.72
N PHE A 270 -6.47 -12.12 3.68
CA PHE A 270 -6.77 -10.79 3.16
C PHE A 270 -7.53 -9.92 4.16
N PHE A 271 -8.58 -10.44 4.81
CA PHE A 271 -9.30 -9.67 5.84
C PHE A 271 -8.40 -9.29 7.02
N LYS A 272 -7.51 -10.20 7.44
CA LYS A 272 -6.50 -9.91 8.46
C LYS A 272 -5.56 -8.79 8.00
N LEU A 273 -5.06 -8.87 6.77
CA LEU A 273 -4.20 -7.84 6.17
C LEU A 273 -4.93 -6.49 6.09
N ALA A 274 -6.12 -6.46 5.51
CA ALA A 274 -6.93 -5.24 5.37
C ALA A 274 -7.19 -4.57 6.73
N ARG A 275 -7.47 -5.37 7.77
CA ARG A 275 -7.60 -4.86 9.15
C ARG A 275 -6.28 -4.28 9.67
N SER A 276 -5.16 -4.97 9.49
CA SER A 276 -3.85 -4.47 9.92
C SER A 276 -3.47 -3.18 9.18
N VAL A 277 -3.75 -3.09 7.88
CA VAL A 277 -3.55 -1.88 7.07
C VAL A 277 -4.45 -0.75 7.56
N GLY A 278 -5.73 -1.01 7.81
CA GLY A 278 -6.65 -0.02 8.39
C GLY A 278 -6.21 0.49 9.76
N ALA A 279 -5.70 -0.40 10.62
CA ALA A 279 -5.14 -0.02 11.92
C ALA A 279 -3.87 0.82 11.76
N HIS A 280 -2.96 0.43 10.88
CA HIS A 280 -1.76 1.20 10.57
C HIS A 280 -2.13 2.60 10.07
N LEU A 281 -3.08 2.69 9.13
CA LEU A 281 -3.59 3.98 8.63
C LEU A 281 -4.18 4.85 9.74
N ALA A 282 -4.99 4.27 10.64
CA ALA A 282 -5.58 5.01 11.75
C ALA A 282 -4.51 5.61 12.68
N ILE A 283 -3.43 4.86 12.94
CA ILE A 283 -2.31 5.29 13.79
C ILE A 283 -1.44 6.33 13.06
N THR A 284 -1.15 6.13 11.76
CA THR A 284 -0.32 7.03 10.95
C THR A 284 -1.09 8.25 10.40
N GLY A 285 -2.15 8.70 11.08
CA GLY A 285 -2.87 9.94 10.73
C GLY A 285 -3.85 9.84 9.55
N GLY A 286 -4.53 8.70 9.38
CA GLY A 286 -5.45 8.41 8.28
C GLY A 286 -6.87 8.96 8.38
N VAL A 287 -7.22 9.71 9.43
CA VAL A 287 -8.59 10.23 9.63
C VAL A 287 -8.57 11.76 9.66
N ALA A 288 -8.54 12.37 8.48
CA ALA A 288 -8.82 13.79 8.30
C ALA A 288 -9.38 14.06 6.89
N VAL A 289 -10.32 13.25 6.42
CA VAL A 289 -10.95 13.40 5.09
C VAL A 289 -12.43 13.83 5.20
N GLY A 290 -12.92 14.10 6.42
CA GLY A 290 -14.32 14.42 6.67
C GLY A 290 -14.69 15.90 6.50
N ASP A 291 -13.75 16.82 6.75
CA ASP A 291 -14.08 18.25 6.90
C ASP A 291 -13.98 19.06 5.60
N SER A 292 -13.15 18.65 4.62
CA SER A 292 -12.94 19.41 3.38
C SER A 292 -14.10 19.32 2.38
N ILE A 293 -14.95 18.29 2.49
CA ILE A 293 -16.09 18.08 1.57
C ILE A 293 -17.26 19.05 1.86
N LEU A 294 -17.39 19.56 3.09
CA LEU A 294 -18.55 20.37 3.48
C LEU A 294 -18.41 21.86 3.14
N GLN A 295 -17.18 22.37 2.99
CA GLN A 295 -16.93 23.83 2.85
C GLN A 295 -16.82 24.35 1.41
N GLN A 296 -16.70 23.49 0.40
CA GLN A 296 -16.35 23.92 -0.98
C GLN A 296 -17.52 23.89 -1.98
N ALA A 297 -18.73 23.59 -1.54
CA ALA A 297 -19.90 23.49 -2.41
C ALA A 297 -20.57 24.85 -2.75
N LEU A 298 -19.96 25.99 -2.45
CA LEU A 298 -20.55 27.32 -2.64
C LEU A 298 -19.80 28.15 -3.70
N GLY A 299 -20.25 28.00 -4.95
CA GLY A 299 -20.03 28.96 -6.03
C GLY A 299 -18.94 28.60 -7.06
N HIS A 300 -19.13 29.06 -8.30
CA HIS A 300 -18.17 29.17 -9.41
C HIS A 300 -18.20 28.07 -10.50
N GLY A 301 -17.96 28.49 -11.76
CA GLY A 301 -18.42 27.86 -13.01
C GLY A 301 -17.75 26.55 -13.48
N ILE A 302 -17.78 26.29 -14.80
CA ILE A 302 -17.32 25.02 -15.40
C ILE A 302 -15.83 24.74 -15.09
N ALA A 303 -14.99 25.77 -15.08
CA ALA A 303 -13.58 25.66 -14.69
C ALA A 303 -13.40 25.20 -13.23
N ALA A 304 -14.22 25.72 -12.30
CA ALA A 304 -14.17 25.33 -10.90
C ALA A 304 -14.60 23.86 -10.71
N ARG A 305 -15.58 23.37 -11.46
CA ARG A 305 -15.99 21.95 -11.44
C ARG A 305 -14.89 21.01 -11.95
N ILE A 306 -14.17 21.40 -12.99
CA ILE A 306 -13.06 20.60 -13.53
C ILE A 306 -11.88 20.61 -12.55
N SER A 307 -11.56 21.77 -11.96
CA SER A 307 -10.52 21.89 -10.93
C SER A 307 -10.85 21.06 -9.70
N ALA A 308 -12.10 21.10 -9.21
CA ALA A 308 -12.57 20.28 -8.10
C ALA A 308 -12.46 18.77 -8.40
N LYS A 309 -12.81 18.33 -9.62
CA LYS A 309 -12.68 16.92 -10.02
C LYS A 309 -11.23 16.46 -10.14
N LEU A 310 -10.34 17.32 -10.61
CA LEU A 310 -8.89 17.05 -10.59
C LEU A 310 -8.37 16.95 -9.16
N GLY A 311 -8.79 17.85 -8.26
CA GLY A 311 -8.46 17.82 -6.83
C GLY A 311 -8.93 16.54 -6.15
N GLU A 312 -10.18 16.12 -6.38
CA GLU A 312 -10.73 14.84 -5.90
C GLU A 312 -9.88 13.66 -6.40
N GLY A 313 -9.47 13.68 -7.68
CA GLY A 313 -8.61 12.64 -8.24
C GLY A 313 -7.23 12.60 -7.60
N VAL A 314 -6.59 13.74 -7.38
CA VAL A 314 -5.31 13.80 -6.67
C VAL A 314 -5.47 13.26 -5.24
N LEU A 315 -6.51 13.68 -4.52
CA LEU A 315 -6.79 13.23 -3.15
C LEU A 315 -7.01 11.71 -3.07
N ASN A 316 -7.83 11.14 -3.94
CA ASN A 316 -8.06 9.69 -4.00
C ASN A 316 -6.78 8.93 -4.40
N GLY A 317 -5.95 9.51 -5.28
CA GLY A 317 -4.63 9.00 -5.62
C GLY A 317 -3.69 8.95 -4.42
N LEU A 318 -3.67 10.00 -3.59
CA LEU A 318 -2.87 10.09 -2.36
C LEU A 318 -3.33 9.06 -1.33
N LEU A 319 -4.64 8.93 -1.12
CA LEU A 319 -5.20 7.92 -0.22
C LEU A 319 -4.83 6.51 -0.69
N THR A 320 -4.90 6.25 -1.99
CA THR A 320 -4.49 4.96 -2.59
C THR A 320 -3.00 4.69 -2.37
N ALA A 321 -2.14 5.70 -2.56
CA ALA A 321 -0.72 5.58 -2.29
C ALA A 321 -0.45 5.26 -0.81
N ARG A 322 -1.19 5.89 0.10
CA ARG A 322 -1.07 5.68 1.55
C ARG A 322 -1.52 4.29 1.99
N VAL A 323 -2.62 3.79 1.43
CA VAL A 323 -3.06 2.40 1.62
C VAL A 323 -1.97 1.44 1.15
N GLY A 324 -1.37 1.72 0.00
CA GLY A 324 -0.24 0.96 -0.53
C GLY A 324 0.98 0.95 0.39
N LEU A 325 1.43 2.12 0.86
CA LEU A 325 2.56 2.24 1.79
C LEU A 325 2.29 1.57 3.14
N SER A 326 1.05 1.65 3.63
CA SER A 326 0.66 0.94 4.86
C SER A 326 0.63 -0.57 4.66
N ALA A 327 0.17 -1.04 3.50
CA ALA A 327 0.27 -2.45 3.13
C ALA A 327 1.73 -2.92 3.01
N MET A 328 2.61 -2.08 2.47
CA MET A 328 4.05 -2.34 2.44
C MET A 328 4.62 -2.49 3.85
N ALA A 329 4.38 -1.52 4.73
CA ALA A 329 4.86 -1.56 6.11
C ALA A 329 4.38 -2.83 6.87
N VAL A 330 3.12 -3.22 6.67
CA VAL A 330 2.54 -4.41 7.31
C VAL A 330 3.05 -5.73 6.72
N CYS A 331 3.38 -5.77 5.43
CA CYS A 331 3.78 -7.01 4.74
C CYS A 331 5.31 -7.24 4.72
N ARG A 332 6.11 -6.21 4.96
CA ARG A 332 7.56 -6.28 4.82
C ARG A 332 8.18 -7.18 5.92
N PRO A 333 8.95 -8.23 5.55
CA PRO A 333 9.50 -9.18 6.51
C PRO A 333 10.70 -8.65 7.32
N THR A 334 11.24 -7.49 6.95
CA THR A 334 12.40 -6.85 7.59
C THR A 334 12.04 -5.45 8.06
N PRO A 335 12.55 -4.98 9.20
CA PRO A 335 12.46 -3.57 9.59
C PRO A 335 13.27 -2.69 8.63
N PHE A 336 12.92 -1.40 8.53
CA PHE A 336 13.66 -0.42 7.72
C PHE A 336 14.93 0.01 8.46
N ILE A 337 16.05 -0.68 8.23
CA ILE A 337 17.34 -0.40 8.89
C ILE A 337 18.27 0.30 7.91
N ALA A 338 18.51 -0.35 6.76
CA ALA A 338 19.48 0.05 5.76
C ALA A 338 18.91 1.09 4.78
N GLU A 339 17.60 1.03 4.58
CA GLU A 339 16.82 1.86 3.66
C GLU A 339 15.81 2.70 4.44
N LYS A 340 15.57 3.94 3.99
CA LYS A 340 14.55 4.80 4.58
C LYS A 340 13.16 4.30 4.17
N GLN A 341 12.20 4.31 5.10
CA GLN A 341 10.81 4.05 4.78
C GLN A 341 10.30 5.06 3.74
N PRO A 342 9.76 4.59 2.59
CA PRO A 342 9.31 5.48 1.52
C PRO A 342 8.03 6.22 1.91
N GLY A 343 8.00 7.52 1.61
CA GLY A 343 6.83 8.37 1.76
C GLY A 343 5.99 8.49 0.49
N VAL A 344 4.79 9.09 0.63
CA VAL A 344 3.87 9.26 -0.51
C VAL A 344 4.52 10.05 -1.65
N ARG A 345 5.37 11.03 -1.33
CA ARG A 345 6.15 11.81 -2.31
C ARG A 345 7.18 10.97 -3.07
N ASP A 346 7.72 9.91 -2.46
CA ASP A 346 8.73 9.06 -3.08
C ASP A 346 8.09 8.09 -4.09
N VAL A 347 6.88 7.61 -3.81
CA VAL A 347 6.14 6.69 -4.71
C VAL A 347 5.25 7.39 -5.71
N ALA A 348 4.64 8.52 -5.34
CA ALA A 348 3.68 9.23 -6.17
C ALA A 348 4.00 10.73 -6.30
N PRO A 349 5.23 11.11 -6.74
CA PRO A 349 5.62 12.51 -6.88
C PRO A 349 4.73 13.28 -7.86
N PHE A 350 4.19 12.60 -8.86
CA PHE A 350 3.29 13.15 -9.88
C PHE A 350 1.98 13.73 -9.32
N LEU A 351 1.62 13.42 -8.06
CA LEU A 351 0.44 13.97 -7.41
C LEU A 351 0.65 15.38 -6.82
N PHE A 352 1.90 15.85 -6.70
CA PHE A 352 2.23 17.11 -6.01
C PHE A 352 2.61 18.27 -6.95
N GLY A 353 2.57 18.04 -8.27
CA GLY A 353 3.02 19.01 -9.27
C GLY A 353 4.56 19.16 -9.30
N ASP A 354 5.12 19.44 -10.48
CA ASP A 354 6.56 19.61 -10.67
C ASP A 354 7.03 20.90 -9.96
N LYS A 355 7.60 20.79 -8.76
CA LYS A 355 8.31 21.89 -8.07
C LYS A 355 9.84 21.78 -8.16
N THR A 356 10.38 20.92 -9.02
CA THR A 356 11.83 20.61 -9.11
C THR A 356 12.56 21.33 -10.23
N LYS A 357 12.00 22.45 -10.75
CA LYS A 357 12.74 23.38 -11.62
C LYS A 357 12.44 24.82 -11.20
N SER A 358 13.26 25.35 -10.30
CA SER A 358 13.53 26.79 -10.22
C SER A 358 14.99 27.03 -9.95
#